data_AF-A0AAC9XLN9-F1
#
_entry.id   AF-A0AAC9XLN9-F1
#
_cell.length_a   1.000
_cell.length_b   1.000
_cell.length_c   1.000
_cell.angle_alpha   90.00
_cell.angle_beta   90.00
_cell.angle_gamma   90.00
#
_symmetry.space_group_name_H-M   'P 1'
#
loop_
_entity.id
_entity.type
_entity.pdbx_description
1 polymer ?
#
loop_
_entity_poly.entity_id
_entity_poly.type
_entity_poly.pdbx_seq_one_letter_code
_entity_poly.pdbx_strand_id
1 'polypeptide(L)'
;MEKYRLVKYKKGDIILKNTKIAKDCFYIILKGSVVSYNNFYDNSYTYKMGNIIGLIASITKEPYYSTVEATEDTELFEIKIENINRINNKHLINKILNYLSFVFEIWLSKYYSLIVKNKVDLYNKEEILTMASIYKNNGFTDASYKLCSSYINLLSNNTNDINNVKEFMKTLITSKDPENIGGNSYKMYKGYCIYNELETTNHVYYIRSGRIGIYNIADSNYITRMIYPEQFIIDDYSPMLEYKTLFTTAVVLEDSIIDIMTKEELIKMLHDNAELRFQIIKMISMKVISTILKIKSMKKIELKDRLIVLIYSILKIETLFYEKTYIKLYYKIEDIKNMMHDSTDTNEITNSLKNIDYLEIDDSNNIIIEDIDKYFKEYESYTN
;
A
#
# COMPACT_ATOMS: atom_id res chain seq x y z
N MET A 1 27.69 23.22 2.79
CA MET A 1 26.42 23.04 3.53
C MET A 1 26.49 21.75 4.31
N GLU A 2 26.30 21.81 5.63
CA GLU A 2 26.34 20.61 6.48
C GLU A 2 25.27 19.60 6.05
N LYS A 3 25.66 18.32 5.90
CA LYS A 3 24.76 17.24 5.46
C LYS A 3 23.63 16.98 6.47
N TYR A 4 23.84 17.35 7.73
CA TYR A 4 22.94 17.15 8.85
C TYR A 4 23.20 18.22 9.92
N ARG A 5 22.19 18.53 10.73
CA ARG A 5 22.27 19.46 11.87
C ARG A 5 21.95 18.73 13.16
N LEU A 6 22.79 18.86 14.19
CA LEU A 6 22.46 18.35 15.53
C LEU A 6 21.45 19.27 16.21
N VAL A 7 20.33 18.71 16.66
CA VAL A 7 19.31 19.45 17.42
C VAL A 7 19.05 18.75 18.76
N LYS A 8 18.71 19.53 19.79
CA LYS A 8 18.47 19.03 21.14
C LYS A 8 17.08 19.43 21.60
N TYR A 9 16.39 18.49 22.22
CA TYR A 9 15.05 18.65 22.77
C TYR A 9 15.07 18.24 24.24
N LYS A 10 14.34 18.97 25.07
CA LYS A 10 14.11 18.64 26.48
C LYS A 10 12.94 17.69 26.61
N LYS A 11 12.91 16.94 27.72
CA LYS A 11 11.74 16.13 28.08
C LYS A 11 10.47 16.98 28.02
N GLY A 12 9.44 16.47 27.33
CA GLY A 12 8.16 17.14 27.11
C GLY A 12 8.09 18.02 25.86
N ASP A 13 9.21 18.24 25.15
CA ASP A 13 9.19 19.01 23.92
C ASP A 13 8.46 18.25 22.80
N ILE A 14 7.56 18.95 22.11
CA ILE A 14 6.90 18.46 20.90
C ILE A 14 7.82 18.69 19.70
N ILE A 15 8.33 17.61 19.13
CA ILE A 15 9.23 17.61 17.98
C ILE A 15 8.42 17.73 16.68
N LEU A 16 7.41 16.86 16.54
CA LEU A 16 6.45 16.85 15.43
C LEU A 16 5.05 16.99 16.01
N LYS A 17 4.17 17.74 15.35
CA LYS A 17 2.79 17.95 15.83
C LYS A 17 1.83 17.44 14.77
N ASN A 18 0.88 16.58 15.17
CA ASN A 18 -0.18 16.10 14.28
C ASN A 18 -0.88 17.28 13.56
N THR A 19 -1.28 17.05 12.31
CA THR A 19 -1.94 18.00 11.38
C THR A 19 -1.13 19.25 11.00
N LYS A 20 0.05 19.48 11.58
CA LYS A 20 0.95 20.52 11.07
C LYS A 20 1.60 20.08 9.76
N ILE A 21 1.72 21.03 8.84
CA ILE A 21 2.51 20.89 7.60
C ILE A 21 3.91 20.40 7.97
N ALA A 22 4.36 19.35 7.27
CA ALA A 22 5.67 18.79 7.48
C ALA A 22 6.78 19.78 7.07
N LYS A 23 7.89 19.74 7.80
CA LYS A 23 9.09 20.50 7.44
C LYS A 23 9.81 19.75 6.33
N ASP A 24 10.61 20.43 5.51
CA ASP A 24 11.49 19.79 4.50
C ASP A 24 12.70 19.07 5.11
N CYS A 25 12.51 18.41 6.26
CA CYS A 25 13.52 17.63 6.96
C CYS A 25 12.90 16.47 7.73
N PHE A 26 13.73 15.49 8.07
CA PHE A 26 13.41 14.38 8.94
C PHE A 26 14.51 14.20 9.98
N TYR A 27 14.28 13.36 10.98
CA TYR A 27 15.19 13.21 12.11
C TYR A 27 15.63 11.76 12.31
N ILE A 28 16.88 11.59 12.74
CA ILE A 28 17.41 10.32 13.26
C ILE A 28 17.77 10.51 14.73
N ILE A 29 17.24 9.66 15.60
CA ILE A 29 17.50 9.73 17.04
C ILE A 29 18.93 9.28 17.34
N LEU A 30 19.71 10.12 18.03
CA LEU A 30 21.08 9.81 18.46
C LEU A 30 21.16 9.41 19.93
N LYS A 31 20.37 10.09 20.76
CA LYS A 31 20.30 9.84 22.19
C LYS A 31 18.90 10.15 22.68
N GLY A 32 18.46 9.41 23.68
CA GLY A 32 17.15 9.56 24.29
C GLY A 32 16.07 8.74 23.58
N SER A 33 14.83 9.08 23.88
CA SER A 33 13.64 8.41 23.38
C SER A 33 12.51 9.40 23.19
N VAL A 34 11.64 9.07 22.24
CA VAL A 34 10.46 9.86 21.91
C VAL A 34 9.26 8.94 21.81
N VAL A 35 8.09 9.44 22.17
CA VAL A 35 6.82 8.74 21.98
C VAL A 35 6.06 9.38 20.83
N SER A 36 5.49 8.55 19.96
CA SER A 36 4.62 8.98 18.87
C SER A 36 3.20 8.53 19.15
N TYR A 37 2.24 9.45 19.08
CA TYR A 37 0.82 9.18 19.28
C TYR A 37 -0.04 9.96 18.28
N ASN A 38 -1.26 9.49 18.06
CA ASN A 38 -2.24 10.11 17.16
C ASN A 38 -3.66 9.94 17.75
N ASN A 39 -4.64 10.64 17.20
CA ASN A 39 -6.02 10.67 17.71
C ASN A 39 -6.99 9.74 16.95
N PHE A 40 -6.60 9.19 15.80
CA PHE A 40 -7.49 8.37 14.97
C PHE A 40 -7.30 6.86 15.19
N TYR A 41 -6.19 6.47 15.82
CA TYR A 41 -5.89 5.09 16.15
C TYR A 41 -5.17 5.04 17.50
N ASP A 42 -5.82 4.44 18.50
CA ASP A 42 -5.34 4.36 19.88
C ASP A 42 -4.13 3.42 19.97
N ASN A 43 -2.95 3.99 19.77
CA ASN A 43 -1.66 3.35 20.00
C ASN A 43 -0.55 4.39 20.07
N SER A 44 0.34 4.24 21.04
CA SER A 44 1.59 5.01 21.13
C SER A 44 2.78 4.12 20.79
N TYR A 45 3.76 4.65 20.08
CA TYR A 45 4.98 3.93 19.75
C TYR A 45 6.20 4.69 20.25
N THR A 46 7.05 4.00 21.01
CA THR A 46 8.30 4.57 21.51
C THR A 46 9.42 4.34 20.51
N TYR A 47 9.97 5.42 19.97
CA TYR A 47 11.16 5.41 19.16
C TYR A 47 12.40 5.66 20.02
N LYS A 48 13.47 4.92 19.75
CA LYS A 48 14.75 4.96 20.46
C LYS A 48 15.89 5.35 19.51
N MET A 49 17.09 5.42 20.06
CA MET A 49 18.33 5.62 19.30
C MET A 49 18.35 4.81 17.99
N GLY A 50 18.64 5.52 16.91
CA GLY A 50 18.70 4.99 15.57
C GLY A 50 17.38 5.04 14.79
N ASN A 51 16.22 5.21 15.43
CA ASN A 51 14.97 5.29 14.69
C ASN A 51 14.84 6.62 13.92
N ILE A 52 14.00 6.58 12.89
CA ILE A 52 13.71 7.70 11.98
C ILE A 52 12.32 8.23 12.30
N ILE A 53 12.17 9.56 12.36
CA ILE A 53 10.87 10.23 12.52
C ILE A 53 10.72 11.37 11.49
N GLY A 54 9.48 11.64 11.09
CA GLY A 54 9.12 12.75 10.18
C GLY A 54 9.29 12.46 8.69
N LEU A 55 10.11 11.48 8.30
CA LEU A 55 10.46 11.23 6.89
C LEU A 55 9.26 11.10 5.95
N ILE A 56 8.27 10.29 6.32
CA ILE A 56 7.10 9.98 5.47
C ILE A 56 6.33 11.24 5.11
N ALA A 57 5.96 12.06 6.10
CA ALA A 57 5.22 13.29 5.90
C ALA A 57 6.06 14.32 5.12
N SER A 58 7.33 14.47 5.50
CA SER A 58 8.24 15.44 4.88
C SER A 58 8.53 15.16 3.40
N ILE A 59 8.71 13.90 2.99
CA ILE A 59 8.99 13.57 1.58
C ILE A 59 7.74 13.60 0.70
N THR A 60 6.58 13.32 1.28
CA THR A 60 5.29 13.37 0.57
C THR A 60 4.66 14.75 0.56
N LYS A 61 5.18 15.68 1.37
CA LYS A 61 4.62 17.02 1.64
C LYS A 61 3.23 16.98 2.28
N GLU A 62 2.94 15.90 2.99
CA GLU A 62 1.69 15.73 3.73
C GLU A 62 1.85 16.26 5.16
N PRO A 63 0.75 16.64 5.84
CA PRO A 63 0.79 16.94 7.26
C PRO A 63 1.32 15.77 8.08
N TYR A 64 1.96 16.04 9.21
CA TYR A 64 2.33 14.98 10.14
C TYR A 64 1.07 14.26 10.64
N TYR A 65 1.03 12.94 10.50
CA TYR A 65 -0.08 12.10 10.96
C TYR A 65 0.02 11.73 12.45
N SER A 66 1.11 12.10 13.13
CA SER A 66 1.29 11.86 14.55
C SER A 66 2.02 13.02 15.22
N THR A 67 1.74 13.18 16.51
CA THR A 67 2.55 14.01 17.40
C THR A 67 3.70 13.16 17.92
N VAL A 68 4.91 13.71 17.92
CA VAL A 68 6.11 13.08 18.48
C VAL A 68 6.66 13.98 19.58
N GLU A 69 6.75 13.42 20.78
CA GLU A 69 7.15 14.12 22.01
C GLU A 69 8.37 13.45 22.62
N ALA A 70 9.34 14.26 23.06
CA ALA A 70 10.52 13.76 23.76
C ALA A 70 10.16 13.26 25.16
N THR A 71 10.39 11.98 25.45
CA THR A 71 10.12 11.39 26.78
C THR A 71 11.26 11.61 27.77
N GLU A 72 12.41 12.03 27.26
CA GLU A 72 13.61 12.45 27.98
C GLU A 72 14.42 13.46 27.15
N ASP A 73 15.49 14.03 27.72
CA ASP A 73 16.40 14.89 26.96
C ASP A 73 16.97 14.11 25.75
N THR A 74 16.68 14.59 24.55
CA THR A 74 16.87 13.87 23.30
C THR A 74 17.74 14.67 22.34
N GLU A 75 18.65 13.98 21.67
CA GLU A 75 19.50 14.55 20.62
C GLU A 75 19.18 13.88 19.28
N LEU A 76 18.97 14.68 18.23
CA LEU A 76 18.59 14.20 16.90
C LEU A 76 19.52 14.78 15.83
N PHE A 77 19.80 13.99 14.79
CA PHE A 77 20.25 14.54 13.51
C PHE A 77 19.05 14.94 12.67
N GLU A 78 18.94 16.23 12.38
CA GLU A 78 18.04 16.76 11.37
C GLU A 78 18.68 16.67 9.99
N ILE A 79 17.99 16.04 9.05
CA ILE A 79 18.44 15.82 7.67
C ILE A 79 17.40 16.42 6.74
N LYS A 80 17.81 17.35 5.87
CA LYS A 80 16.90 17.90 4.86
C LYS A 80 16.54 16.86 3.80
N ILE A 81 15.32 16.93 3.28
CA ILE A 81 14.84 16.03 2.24
C ILE A 81 15.69 16.12 0.96
N GLU A 82 16.13 17.33 0.58
CA GLU A 82 17.05 17.55 -0.56
C GLU A 82 18.38 16.78 -0.44
N ASN A 83 18.78 16.40 0.77
CA ASN A 83 20.03 15.68 1.00
C ASN A 83 19.89 14.16 0.81
N ILE A 84 18.68 13.59 0.66
CA ILE A 84 18.49 12.15 0.40
C ILE A 84 19.25 11.70 -0.86
N ASN A 85 19.26 12.55 -1.89
CA ASN A 85 19.96 12.27 -3.16
C ASN A 85 21.48 12.31 -2.99
N ARG A 86 21.98 12.94 -1.93
CA ARG A 86 23.40 13.07 -1.60
C ARG A 86 23.88 12.04 -0.57
N ILE A 87 23.00 11.15 -0.10
CA ILE A 87 23.38 10.04 0.78
C ILE A 87 24.16 9.02 -0.05
N ASN A 88 25.44 8.86 0.27
CA ASN A 88 26.33 7.84 -0.28
C ASN A 88 26.59 6.68 0.70
N ASN A 89 26.07 6.79 1.92
CA ASN A 89 26.21 5.75 2.94
C ASN A 89 25.17 4.65 2.71
N LYS A 90 25.62 3.49 2.22
CA LYS A 90 24.78 2.32 1.94
C LYS A 90 23.99 1.84 3.17
N HIS A 91 24.60 1.87 4.36
CA HIS A 91 23.91 1.50 5.60
C HIS A 91 22.74 2.43 5.91
N LEU A 92 22.91 3.74 5.70
CA LEU A 92 21.84 4.71 5.91
C LEU A 92 20.71 4.52 4.89
N ILE A 93 21.02 4.25 3.62
CA ILE A 93 20.02 3.95 2.60
C ILE A 93 19.20 2.72 3.01
N ASN A 94 19.87 1.61 3.36
CA ASN A 94 19.19 0.38 3.79
C ASN A 94 18.36 0.62 5.06
N LYS A 95 18.85 1.45 5.98
CA LYS A 95 18.10 1.81 7.20
C LYS A 95 16.82 2.58 6.89
N ILE A 96 16.85 3.50 5.92
CA ILE A 96 15.66 4.23 5.47
C ILE A 96 14.66 3.26 4.84
N LEU A 97 15.11 2.37 3.95
CA LEU A 97 14.24 1.39 3.29
C LEU A 97 13.59 0.45 4.31
N ASN A 98 14.38 -0.13 5.22
CA ASN A 98 13.86 -1.00 6.28
C ASN A 98 12.86 -0.28 7.19
N TYR A 99 13.13 0.99 7.52
CA TYR A 99 12.19 1.83 8.26
C TYR A 99 10.86 1.99 7.51
N LEU A 100 10.91 2.31 6.21
CA LEU A 100 9.70 2.50 5.42
C LEU A 100 8.88 1.21 5.27
N SER A 101 9.54 0.08 4.98
CA SER A 101 8.88 -1.23 4.92
C SER A 101 8.21 -1.58 6.24
N PHE A 102 8.93 -1.40 7.37
CA PHE A 102 8.40 -1.67 8.70
C PHE A 102 7.19 -0.78 9.06
N VAL A 103 7.28 0.52 8.78
CA VAL A 103 6.17 1.44 9.06
C VAL A 103 4.97 1.15 8.15
N PHE A 104 5.20 0.84 6.88
CA PHE A 104 4.12 0.45 5.97
C PHE A 104 3.40 -0.80 6.47
N GLU A 105 4.15 -1.83 6.84
CA GLU A 105 3.61 -3.06 7.39
C GLU A 105 2.77 -2.81 8.66
N ILE A 106 3.28 -2.04 9.63
CA ILE A 106 2.53 -1.69 10.85
C ILE A 106 1.18 -1.05 10.51
N TRP A 107 1.18 -0.06 9.61
CA TRP A 107 -0.05 0.65 9.28
C TRP A 107 -1.02 -0.22 8.49
N LEU A 108 -0.54 -1.12 7.65
CA LEU A 108 -1.39 -2.11 6.98
C LEU A 108 -2.02 -3.06 7.98
N SER A 109 -1.25 -3.61 8.93
CA SER A 109 -1.80 -4.47 9.99
C SER A 109 -2.87 -3.74 10.79
N LYS A 110 -2.67 -2.46 11.10
CA LYS A 110 -3.69 -1.63 11.76
C LYS A 110 -4.94 -1.47 10.91
N TYR A 111 -4.80 -1.16 9.62
CA TYR A 111 -5.92 -1.06 8.70
C TYR A 111 -6.73 -2.36 8.64
N TYR A 112 -6.07 -3.49 8.39
CA TYR A 112 -6.73 -4.78 8.36
C TYR A 112 -7.35 -5.17 9.71
N SER A 113 -6.77 -4.77 10.84
CA SER A 113 -7.37 -5.01 12.16
C SER A 113 -8.69 -4.26 12.39
N LEU A 114 -8.99 -3.23 11.59
CA LEU A 114 -10.26 -2.50 11.61
C LEU A 114 -11.32 -3.14 10.73
N ILE A 115 -10.92 -3.67 9.57
CA ILE A 115 -11.88 -4.20 8.59
C ILE A 115 -12.11 -5.71 8.75
N VAL A 116 -11.09 -6.48 9.10
CA VAL A 116 -11.20 -7.95 9.21
C VAL A 116 -11.76 -8.36 10.57
N LYS A 117 -12.81 -9.18 10.55
CA LYS A 117 -13.49 -9.68 11.75
C LYS A 117 -12.81 -10.94 12.30
N ASN A 118 -12.49 -11.90 11.43
CA ASN A 118 -11.84 -13.16 11.81
C ASN A 118 -10.32 -13.04 11.71
N LYS A 119 -9.66 -12.88 12.86
CA LYS A 119 -8.20 -12.71 12.93
C LYS A 119 -7.41 -14.03 12.87
N VAL A 120 -8.08 -15.19 12.80
CA VAL A 120 -7.49 -16.50 13.13
C VAL A 120 -7.44 -17.48 11.94
N ASP A 121 -8.02 -17.18 10.78
CA ASP A 121 -8.21 -18.21 9.75
C ASP A 121 -6.90 -18.62 9.05
N LEU A 122 -6.28 -19.67 9.58
CA LEU A 122 -5.16 -20.43 9.02
C LEU A 122 -5.64 -21.20 7.78
N TYR A 123 -4.86 -21.20 6.70
CA TYR A 123 -5.16 -21.88 5.42
C TYR A 123 -5.47 -23.38 5.58
N ASN A 124 -6.73 -23.73 5.85
CA ASN A 124 -7.23 -25.09 5.83
C ASN A 124 -7.71 -25.49 4.42
N LYS A 125 -7.83 -26.80 4.16
CA LYS A 125 -8.29 -27.38 2.87
C LYS A 125 -9.59 -26.76 2.33
N GLU A 126 -10.56 -26.49 3.20
CA GLU A 126 -11.84 -25.89 2.80
C GLU A 126 -11.70 -24.41 2.42
N GLU A 127 -10.65 -23.74 2.89
CA GLU A 127 -10.37 -22.35 2.55
C GLU A 127 -9.80 -22.21 1.14
N ILE A 128 -8.97 -23.14 0.64
CA ILE A 128 -8.32 -22.92 -0.67
C ILE A 128 -9.32 -22.95 -1.83
N LEU A 129 -10.26 -23.90 -1.82
CA LEU A 129 -11.31 -23.97 -2.85
C LEU A 129 -12.27 -22.80 -2.72
N THR A 130 -12.54 -22.36 -1.49
CA THR A 130 -13.35 -21.15 -1.23
C THR A 130 -12.65 -19.91 -1.79
N MET A 131 -11.37 -19.73 -1.48
CA MET A 131 -10.56 -18.62 -1.97
C MET A 131 -10.48 -18.61 -3.50
N ALA A 132 -10.16 -19.77 -4.10
CA ALA A 132 -10.10 -19.90 -5.54
C ALA A 132 -11.47 -19.63 -6.19
N SER A 133 -12.57 -20.07 -5.57
CA SER A 133 -13.94 -19.76 -6.04
C SER A 133 -14.27 -18.27 -5.95
N ILE A 134 -13.85 -17.59 -4.87
CA ILE A 134 -14.01 -16.13 -4.74
C ILE A 134 -13.27 -15.41 -5.86
N TYR A 135 -12.00 -15.74 -6.13
CA TYR A 135 -11.26 -15.15 -7.25
C TYR A 135 -11.93 -15.42 -8.60
N LYS A 136 -12.37 -16.67 -8.85
CA LYS A 136 -13.08 -17.04 -10.08
C LYS A 136 -14.35 -16.22 -10.27
N ASN A 137 -15.17 -16.10 -9.22
CA ASN A 137 -16.46 -15.40 -9.27
C ASN A 137 -16.30 -13.89 -9.50
N ASN A 138 -15.15 -13.33 -9.13
CA ASN A 138 -14.80 -11.93 -9.38
C ASN A 138 -14.03 -11.73 -10.70
N GLY A 139 -13.98 -12.74 -11.57
CA GLY A 139 -13.35 -12.65 -12.89
C GLY A 139 -11.83 -12.82 -12.90
N PHE A 140 -11.21 -13.17 -11.78
CA PHE A 140 -9.77 -13.42 -11.64
C PHE A 140 -9.46 -14.92 -11.77
N THR A 141 -9.81 -15.50 -12.93
CA THR A 141 -9.69 -16.96 -13.17
C THR A 141 -8.24 -17.45 -13.13
N ASP A 142 -7.28 -16.63 -13.59
CA ASP A 142 -5.87 -16.98 -13.55
C ASP A 142 -5.33 -16.98 -12.10
N ALA A 143 -5.75 -16.01 -11.28
CA ALA A 143 -5.42 -15.99 -9.86
C ALA A 143 -5.97 -17.22 -9.13
N SER A 144 -7.23 -17.57 -9.42
CA SER A 144 -7.86 -18.80 -8.95
C SER A 144 -7.02 -20.04 -9.30
N TYR A 145 -6.56 -20.13 -10.55
CA TYR A 145 -5.74 -21.25 -11.02
C TYR A 145 -4.37 -21.29 -10.32
N LYS A 146 -3.66 -20.16 -10.27
CA LYS A 146 -2.34 -20.09 -9.64
C LYS A 146 -2.40 -20.41 -8.16
N LEU A 147 -3.41 -19.90 -7.45
CA LEU A 147 -3.62 -20.21 -6.04
C LEU A 147 -3.79 -21.73 -5.80
N CYS A 148 -4.61 -22.40 -6.62
CA CYS A 148 -4.74 -23.86 -6.58
C CYS A 148 -3.41 -24.57 -6.90
N SER A 149 -2.66 -24.08 -7.89
CA SER A 149 -1.37 -24.66 -8.27
C SER A 149 -0.32 -24.52 -7.15
N SER A 150 -0.21 -23.35 -6.51
CA SER A 150 0.71 -23.11 -5.40
C SER A 150 0.36 -23.99 -4.20
N TYR A 151 -0.95 -24.17 -3.91
CA TYR A 151 -1.41 -25.10 -2.87
C TYR A 151 -1.01 -26.56 -3.13
N ILE A 152 -1.17 -27.05 -4.37
CA ILE A 152 -0.75 -28.42 -4.73
C ILE A 152 0.76 -28.58 -4.56
N ASN A 153 1.55 -27.57 -4.95
CA ASN A 153 3.02 -27.62 -4.82
C ASN A 153 3.48 -27.64 -3.35
N LEU A 154 2.73 -27.02 -2.43
CA LEU A 154 3.01 -27.04 -1.00
C LEU A 154 2.70 -28.39 -0.33
N LEU A 155 1.72 -29.14 -0.85
CA LEU A 155 1.26 -30.40 -0.27
C LEU A 155 1.83 -31.60 -1.04
N SER A 156 3.11 -31.89 -0.84
CA SER A 156 3.81 -32.95 -1.58
C SER A 156 3.40 -34.40 -1.25
N ASN A 157 2.46 -34.67 -0.30
CA ASN A 157 2.17 -36.05 0.14
C ASN A 157 0.69 -36.41 0.50
N ASN A 158 -0.32 -35.57 0.29
CA ASN A 158 -1.74 -35.89 0.61
C ASN A 158 -2.61 -36.08 -0.64
N THR A 159 -2.98 -37.32 -0.96
CA THR A 159 -3.55 -37.69 -2.27
C THR A 159 -5.02 -37.30 -2.49
N ASN A 160 -5.88 -37.38 -1.45
CA ASN A 160 -7.32 -37.12 -1.63
C ASN A 160 -7.67 -35.63 -1.75
N ASP A 161 -6.94 -34.76 -1.08
CA ASP A 161 -7.23 -33.31 -1.05
C ASP A 161 -6.85 -32.64 -2.37
N ILE A 162 -5.77 -33.11 -2.99
CA ILE A 162 -5.27 -32.65 -4.28
C ILE A 162 -6.25 -32.97 -5.41
N ASN A 163 -7.00 -34.08 -5.33
CA ASN A 163 -7.91 -34.48 -6.40
C ASN A 163 -9.06 -33.49 -6.60
N ASN A 164 -9.70 -33.02 -5.53
CA ASN A 164 -10.77 -32.03 -5.63
C ASN A 164 -10.27 -30.70 -6.21
N VAL A 165 -9.08 -30.26 -5.79
CA VAL A 165 -8.44 -29.05 -6.33
C VAL A 165 -8.12 -29.22 -7.81
N LYS A 166 -7.58 -30.37 -8.22
CA LYS A 166 -7.33 -30.68 -9.64
C LYS A 166 -8.61 -30.70 -10.47
N GLU A 167 -9.70 -31.26 -9.97
CA GLU A 167 -10.99 -31.22 -10.66
C GLU A 167 -11.52 -29.79 -10.81
N PHE A 168 -11.43 -28.97 -9.76
CA PHE A 168 -11.80 -27.56 -9.82
C PHE A 168 -10.95 -26.79 -10.85
N MET A 169 -9.63 -27.03 -10.89
CA MET A 169 -8.71 -26.37 -11.83
C MET A 169 -9.06 -26.64 -13.29
N LYS A 170 -9.64 -27.79 -13.64
CA LYS A 170 -10.11 -28.08 -15.02
C LYS A 170 -11.20 -27.13 -15.48
N THR A 171 -11.89 -26.45 -14.55
CA THR A 171 -12.96 -25.49 -14.85
C THR A 171 -12.44 -24.05 -15.03
N LEU A 172 -11.13 -23.84 -14.89
CA LEU A 172 -10.50 -22.52 -14.92
C LEU A 172 -9.85 -22.26 -16.27
N ILE A 173 -9.90 -21.01 -16.69
CA ILE A 173 -9.20 -20.52 -17.88
C ILE A 173 -8.00 -19.72 -17.40
N THR A 174 -6.81 -20.12 -17.84
CA THR A 174 -5.57 -19.39 -17.57
C THR A 174 -5.41 -18.23 -18.54
N SER A 175 -4.75 -17.18 -18.08
CA SER A 175 -4.36 -16.06 -18.94
C SER A 175 -3.20 -16.45 -19.84
N LYS A 176 -2.95 -15.62 -20.86
CA LYS A 176 -1.78 -15.77 -21.72
C LYS A 176 -0.51 -15.56 -20.89
N ASP A 177 0.47 -16.45 -21.07
CA ASP A 177 1.75 -16.35 -20.37
C ASP A 177 2.51 -15.05 -20.71
N PRO A 178 3.32 -14.52 -19.78
CA PRO A 178 4.13 -13.34 -20.02
C PRO A 178 5.15 -13.57 -21.12
N GLU A 179 5.39 -12.54 -21.93
CA GLU A 179 6.43 -12.54 -22.94
C GLU A 179 7.63 -11.74 -22.44
N ASN A 180 8.82 -12.36 -22.38
CA ASN A 180 10.05 -11.62 -22.13
C ASN A 180 10.34 -10.72 -23.32
N ILE A 181 10.43 -9.40 -23.08
CA ILE A 181 10.68 -8.39 -24.12
C ILE A 181 12.10 -7.80 -24.05
N GLY A 182 12.98 -8.40 -23.25
CA GLY A 182 14.37 -8.02 -23.09
C GLY A 182 14.79 -7.87 -21.64
N GLY A 183 15.96 -8.40 -21.29
CA GLY A 183 16.50 -8.34 -19.94
C GLY A 183 15.52 -8.92 -18.93
N ASN A 184 15.17 -8.10 -17.94
CA ASN A 184 14.22 -8.45 -16.89
C ASN A 184 12.81 -7.86 -17.10
N SER A 185 12.52 -7.33 -18.28
CA SER A 185 11.23 -6.76 -18.66
C SER A 185 10.32 -7.81 -19.31
N TYR A 186 9.07 -7.86 -18.87
CA TYR A 186 8.05 -8.77 -19.37
C TYR A 186 6.80 -8.00 -19.79
N LYS A 187 6.26 -8.34 -20.97
CA LYS A 187 4.90 -7.96 -21.36
C LYS A 187 3.93 -8.95 -20.71
N MET A 188 3.05 -8.44 -19.87
CA MET A 188 2.02 -9.21 -19.18
C MET A 188 0.63 -8.81 -19.68
N TYR A 189 -0.24 -9.80 -19.82
CA TYR A 189 -1.56 -9.63 -20.43
C TYR A 189 -2.64 -9.41 -19.37
N LYS A 190 -3.67 -8.64 -19.72
CA LYS A 190 -4.84 -8.45 -18.86
C LYS A 190 -5.38 -9.79 -18.34
N GLY A 191 -5.63 -9.86 -17.04
CA GLY A 191 -6.11 -11.03 -16.32
C GLY A 191 -5.01 -11.91 -15.74
N TYR A 192 -3.74 -11.70 -16.13
CA TYR A 192 -2.62 -12.49 -15.61
C TYR A 192 -2.40 -12.23 -14.12
N CYS A 193 -2.30 -13.28 -13.33
CA CYS A 193 -1.92 -13.21 -11.93
C CYS A 193 -0.39 -13.22 -11.81
N ILE A 194 0.21 -12.20 -11.21
CA ILE A 194 1.68 -12.11 -11.08
C ILE A 194 2.17 -13.06 -9.99
N TYR A 195 1.57 -12.97 -8.81
CA TYR A 195 1.82 -13.80 -7.63
C TYR A 195 0.54 -13.90 -6.80
N ASN A 196 0.48 -14.87 -5.87
CA ASN A 196 -0.67 -15.08 -4.98
C ASN A 196 -0.32 -15.18 -3.49
N GLU A 197 -1.34 -15.22 -2.62
CA GLU A 197 -1.17 -15.18 -1.16
C GLU A 197 -0.43 -16.39 -0.56
N LEU A 198 -0.23 -17.48 -1.31
CA LEU A 198 0.54 -18.64 -0.85
C LEU A 198 2.01 -18.61 -1.28
N GLU A 199 2.39 -17.65 -2.12
CA GLU A 199 3.74 -17.54 -2.64
C GLU A 199 4.56 -16.58 -1.79
N THR A 200 5.74 -17.05 -1.37
CA THR A 200 6.78 -16.15 -0.86
C THR A 200 7.76 -15.89 -1.98
N THR A 201 7.89 -14.63 -2.41
CA THR A 201 8.82 -14.25 -3.47
C THR A 201 9.94 -13.36 -2.92
N ASN A 202 11.15 -13.51 -3.47
CA ASN A 202 12.24 -12.53 -3.30
C ASN A 202 12.24 -11.50 -4.43
N HIS A 203 11.18 -11.47 -5.24
CA HIS A 203 11.06 -10.57 -6.37
C HIS A 203 10.38 -9.27 -5.94
N VAL A 204 10.67 -8.23 -6.70
CA VAL A 204 10.01 -6.94 -6.70
C VAL A 204 9.62 -6.68 -8.14
N TYR A 205 8.39 -6.22 -8.33
CA TYR A 205 7.83 -5.99 -9.65
C TYR A 205 7.65 -4.49 -9.84
N TYR A 206 8.39 -3.90 -10.77
CA TYR A 206 8.28 -2.49 -11.13
C TYR A 206 7.37 -2.33 -12.36
N ILE A 207 6.29 -1.57 -12.20
CA ILE A 207 5.28 -1.36 -13.24
C ILE A 207 5.80 -0.26 -14.17
N ARG A 208 6.31 -0.63 -15.34
CA ARG A 208 6.77 0.35 -16.35
C ARG A 208 5.61 1.02 -17.07
N SER A 209 4.55 0.26 -17.34
CA SER A 209 3.32 0.74 -17.94
C SER A 209 2.16 -0.19 -17.59
N GLY A 210 0.94 0.37 -17.57
CA GLY A 210 -0.27 -0.37 -17.26
C GLY A 210 -0.68 -0.27 -15.78
N ARG A 211 -1.55 -1.18 -15.34
CA ARG A 211 -2.16 -1.15 -14.00
C ARG A 211 -2.30 -2.51 -13.38
N ILE A 212 -1.89 -2.61 -12.12
CA ILE A 212 -1.90 -3.85 -11.35
C ILE A 212 -2.80 -3.69 -10.13
N GLY A 213 -3.81 -4.55 -10.03
CA GLY A 213 -4.67 -4.65 -8.87
C GLY A 213 -4.07 -5.56 -7.82
N ILE A 214 -4.08 -5.11 -6.56
CA ILE A 214 -3.62 -5.87 -5.40
C ILE A 214 -4.83 -6.23 -4.56
N TYR A 215 -4.99 -7.52 -4.33
CA TYR A 215 -6.15 -8.12 -3.68
C TYR A 215 -5.70 -9.06 -2.57
N ASN A 216 -6.61 -9.36 -1.66
CA ASN A 216 -6.47 -10.48 -0.74
C ASN A 216 -7.86 -10.99 -0.37
N ILE A 217 -7.93 -12.19 0.21
CA ILE A 217 -9.18 -12.72 0.74
C ILE A 217 -9.17 -12.65 2.26
N ALA A 218 -10.26 -12.15 2.85
CA ALA A 218 -10.51 -12.19 4.29
C ALA A 218 -12.01 -12.26 4.56
N ASP A 219 -12.41 -12.90 5.67
CA ASP A 219 -13.81 -13.11 6.04
C ASP A 219 -14.66 -13.68 4.88
N SER A 220 -14.09 -14.60 4.09
CA SER A 220 -14.71 -15.19 2.89
C SER A 220 -15.15 -14.18 1.82
N ASN A 221 -14.56 -12.98 1.80
CA ASN A 221 -14.78 -11.96 0.79
C ASN A 221 -13.45 -11.53 0.16
N TYR A 222 -13.52 -11.03 -1.06
CA TYR A 222 -12.36 -10.42 -1.70
C TYR A 222 -12.24 -8.97 -1.22
N ILE A 223 -11.01 -8.56 -0.89
CA ILE A 223 -10.68 -7.19 -0.51
C ILE A 223 -9.85 -6.58 -1.61
N THR A 224 -10.29 -5.45 -2.14
CA THR A 224 -9.45 -4.59 -2.98
C THR A 224 -8.50 -3.82 -2.08
N ARG A 225 -7.19 -4.11 -2.11
CA ARG A 225 -6.21 -3.39 -1.27
C ARG A 225 -5.83 -2.06 -1.91
N MET A 226 -5.42 -2.10 -3.17
CA MET A 226 -5.03 -0.95 -3.98
C MET A 226 -4.90 -1.36 -5.45
N ILE A 227 -5.10 -0.43 -6.37
CA ILE A 227 -4.70 -0.55 -7.77
C ILE A 227 -3.53 0.39 -7.97
N TYR A 228 -2.37 -0.14 -8.37
CA TYR A 228 -1.17 0.65 -8.59
C TYR A 228 -1.01 1.00 -10.08
N PRO A 229 -0.77 2.28 -10.41
CA PRO A 229 -0.41 2.68 -11.76
C PRO A 229 1.08 2.41 -12.03
N GLU A 230 1.52 2.77 -13.22
CA GLU A 230 2.93 2.81 -13.59
C GLU A 230 3.80 3.64 -12.62
N GLN A 231 5.11 3.34 -12.63
CA GLN A 231 6.14 3.84 -11.71
C GLN A 231 6.03 3.38 -10.25
N PHE A 232 5.08 2.49 -9.94
CA PHE A 232 5.04 1.81 -8.65
C PHE A 232 5.77 0.48 -8.66
N ILE A 233 6.36 0.11 -7.52
CA ILE A 233 6.78 -1.26 -7.25
C ILE A 233 5.72 -1.97 -6.39
N ILE A 234 5.62 -3.29 -6.55
CA ILE A 234 4.83 -4.17 -5.69
C ILE A 234 5.71 -5.31 -5.15
N ASP A 235 5.24 -5.97 -4.09
CA ASP A 235 5.97 -7.01 -3.32
C ASP A 235 7.34 -6.55 -2.75
N ASP A 236 7.46 -5.26 -2.45
CA ASP A 236 8.69 -4.60 -1.99
C ASP A 236 9.02 -4.83 -0.50
N TYR A 237 8.15 -5.52 0.23
CA TYR A 237 8.40 -5.95 1.60
C TYR A 237 7.90 -7.38 1.78
N SER A 238 8.66 -8.20 2.52
CA SER A 238 8.14 -9.48 2.99
C SER A 238 7.44 -9.20 4.32
N PRO A 239 6.14 -9.50 4.49
CA PRO A 239 5.48 -9.39 5.78
C PRO A 239 6.29 -10.14 6.84
N MET A 240 6.76 -9.44 7.87
CA MET A 240 7.44 -10.02 9.03
C MET A 240 6.45 -10.43 10.11
N LEU A 241 5.33 -9.72 10.19
CA LEU A 241 4.17 -10.08 10.98
C LEU A 241 3.50 -11.25 10.26
N GLU A 242 3.31 -12.37 10.96
CA GLU A 242 2.59 -13.56 10.47
C GLU A 242 1.07 -13.30 10.31
N TYR A 243 0.70 -12.11 9.85
CA TYR A 243 -0.68 -11.72 9.64
C TYR A 243 -1.07 -11.99 8.18
N LYS A 244 -1.88 -13.04 7.99
CA LYS A 244 -2.24 -13.61 6.68
C LYS A 244 -2.77 -12.58 5.67
N THR A 245 -3.52 -11.57 6.11
CA THR A 245 -4.08 -10.57 5.20
C THR A 245 -3.04 -9.61 4.62
N LEU A 246 -1.79 -9.67 5.09
CA LEU A 246 -0.67 -8.96 4.46
C LEU A 246 -0.14 -9.65 3.21
N PHE A 247 -0.41 -10.96 3.05
CA PHE A 247 -0.15 -11.69 1.82
C PHE A 247 -1.23 -11.31 0.80
N THR A 248 -0.82 -11.11 -0.45
CA THR A 248 -1.71 -10.55 -1.48
C THR A 248 -1.59 -11.32 -2.78
N THR A 249 -2.65 -11.24 -3.58
CA THR A 249 -2.63 -11.59 -5.00
C THR A 249 -2.49 -10.31 -5.82
N ALA A 250 -1.62 -10.34 -6.83
CA ALA A 250 -1.47 -9.26 -7.80
C ALA A 250 -2.01 -9.67 -9.17
N VAL A 251 -2.92 -8.89 -9.76
CA VAL A 251 -3.54 -9.17 -11.06
C VAL A 251 -3.34 -8.00 -12.01
N VAL A 252 -2.93 -8.31 -13.25
CA VAL A 252 -2.79 -7.36 -14.34
C VAL A 252 -4.18 -6.93 -14.84
N LEU A 253 -4.54 -5.65 -14.72
CA LEU A 253 -5.89 -5.14 -15.07
C LEU A 253 -6.00 -4.66 -16.53
N GLU A 254 -4.85 -4.37 -17.13
CA GLU A 254 -4.67 -4.04 -18.54
C GLU A 254 -3.29 -4.50 -19.00
N ASP A 255 -3.11 -4.70 -20.30
CA ASP A 255 -1.81 -5.11 -20.85
C ASP A 255 -0.69 -4.19 -20.34
N SER A 256 0.31 -4.79 -19.70
CA SER A 256 1.29 -4.10 -18.88
C SER A 256 2.71 -4.51 -19.24
N ILE A 257 3.67 -3.63 -18.94
CA ILE A 257 5.10 -3.95 -18.99
C ILE A 257 5.61 -3.90 -17.55
N ILE A 258 6.22 -5.00 -17.10
CA ILE A 258 6.69 -5.16 -15.72
C ILE A 258 8.14 -5.62 -15.74
N ASP A 259 8.99 -4.90 -15.01
CA ASP A 259 10.35 -5.36 -14.70
C ASP A 259 10.31 -6.21 -13.44
N ILE A 260 10.92 -7.39 -13.51
CA ILE A 260 11.04 -8.30 -12.38
C ILE A 260 12.49 -8.25 -11.90
N MET A 261 12.72 -7.96 -10.63
CA MET A 261 14.07 -7.96 -10.05
C MET A 261 14.04 -8.52 -8.65
N THR A 262 15.17 -8.97 -8.13
CA THR A 262 15.28 -9.34 -6.71
C THR A 262 15.35 -8.11 -5.82
N LYS A 263 15.01 -8.27 -4.53
CA LYS A 263 15.20 -7.20 -3.52
C LYS A 263 16.64 -6.70 -3.46
N GLU A 264 17.60 -7.60 -3.66
CA GLU A 264 19.04 -7.29 -3.66
C GLU A 264 19.43 -6.44 -4.87
N GLU A 265 18.91 -6.74 -6.05
CA GLU A 265 19.11 -5.94 -7.26
C GLU A 265 18.51 -4.55 -7.13
N LEU A 266 17.28 -4.44 -6.59
CA LEU A 266 16.67 -3.15 -6.29
C LEU A 266 17.58 -2.34 -5.35
N ILE A 267 18.04 -2.92 -4.24
CA ILE A 267 18.91 -2.23 -3.27
C ILE A 267 20.19 -1.72 -3.94
N LYS A 268 20.83 -2.53 -4.81
CA LYS A 268 22.01 -2.10 -5.58
C LYS A 268 21.67 -0.91 -6.49
N MET A 269 20.58 -0.98 -7.24
CA MET A 269 20.12 0.14 -8.08
C MET A 269 19.88 1.42 -7.28
N LEU A 270 19.32 1.31 -6.07
CA LEU A 270 19.08 2.46 -5.19
C LEU A 270 20.37 3.04 -4.59
N HIS A 271 21.46 2.26 -4.50
CA HIS A 271 22.76 2.80 -4.09
C HIS A 271 23.37 3.66 -5.18
N ASP A 272 23.23 3.23 -6.44
CA ASP A 272 23.93 3.83 -7.57
C ASP A 272 23.10 4.92 -8.27
N ASN A 273 21.77 4.89 -8.15
CA ASN A 273 20.86 5.86 -8.74
C ASN A 273 20.14 6.70 -7.67
N ALA A 274 20.57 7.95 -7.52
CA ALA A 274 20.03 8.89 -6.54
C ALA A 274 18.59 9.31 -6.82
N GLU A 275 18.21 9.45 -8.08
CA GLU A 275 16.87 9.84 -8.49
C GLU A 275 15.88 8.70 -8.23
N LEU A 276 16.22 7.48 -8.65
CA LEU A 276 15.43 6.29 -8.37
C LEU A 276 15.26 6.10 -6.86
N ARG A 277 16.33 6.28 -6.08
CA ARG A 277 16.26 6.22 -4.62
C ARG A 277 15.23 7.19 -4.05
N PHE A 278 15.22 8.43 -4.51
CA PHE A 278 14.22 9.40 -4.08
C PHE A 278 12.80 8.96 -4.43
N GLN A 279 12.59 8.53 -5.67
CA GLN A 279 11.29 8.10 -6.18
C GLN A 279 10.75 6.92 -5.36
N ILE A 280 11.57 5.90 -5.10
CA ILE A 280 11.17 4.73 -4.29
C ILE A 280 10.85 5.13 -2.85
N ILE A 281 11.68 5.94 -2.19
CA ILE A 281 11.41 6.43 -0.81
C ILE A 281 10.08 7.22 -0.78
N LYS A 282 9.85 8.09 -1.77
CA LYS A 282 8.63 8.89 -1.89
C LYS A 282 7.41 8.01 -2.11
N MET A 283 7.51 7.02 -2.98
CA MET A 283 6.43 6.07 -3.30
C MET A 283 6.06 5.18 -2.12
N ILE A 284 7.02 4.55 -1.42
CA ILE A 284 6.69 3.75 -0.23
C ILE A 284 6.08 4.65 0.85
N SER A 285 6.62 5.87 1.03
CA SER A 285 6.03 6.85 1.96
C SER A 285 4.58 7.19 1.59
N MET A 286 4.26 7.33 0.30
CA MET A 286 2.90 7.59 -0.14
C MET A 286 1.97 6.39 0.07
N LYS A 287 2.46 5.14 -0.09
CA LYS A 287 1.71 3.95 0.30
C LYS A 287 1.34 3.99 1.79
N VAL A 288 2.25 4.42 2.66
CA VAL A 288 1.97 4.63 4.10
C VAL A 288 0.86 5.67 4.30
N ILE A 289 0.98 6.84 3.67
CA ILE A 289 -0.02 7.91 3.76
C ILE A 289 -1.39 7.42 3.30
N SER A 290 -1.46 6.74 2.15
CA SER A 290 -2.71 6.18 1.61
C SER A 290 -3.34 5.21 2.61
N THR A 291 -2.55 4.30 3.21
CA THR A 291 -3.07 3.39 4.25
C THR A 291 -3.57 4.13 5.50
N ILE A 292 -2.87 5.18 5.95
CA ILE A 292 -3.32 6.01 7.08
C ILE A 292 -4.64 6.71 6.74
N LEU A 293 -4.78 7.25 5.54
CA LEU A 293 -6.02 7.87 5.08
C LEU A 293 -7.17 6.86 5.03
N LYS A 294 -6.94 5.62 4.58
CA LYS A 294 -7.95 4.54 4.67
C LYS A 294 -8.38 4.27 6.11
N ILE A 295 -7.44 4.25 7.06
CA ILE A 295 -7.77 4.12 8.49
C ILE A 295 -8.63 5.30 8.96
N LYS A 296 -8.24 6.54 8.63
CA LYS A 296 -9.02 7.74 8.98
C LYS A 296 -10.43 7.69 8.38
N SER A 297 -10.54 7.24 7.12
CA SER A 297 -11.83 6.97 6.47
C SER A 297 -12.67 6.02 7.31
N MET A 298 -12.15 4.86 7.73
CA MET A 298 -12.92 3.89 8.53
C MET A 298 -13.36 4.42 9.91
N LYS A 299 -12.83 5.56 10.36
CA LYS A 299 -13.22 6.21 11.62
C LYS A 299 -14.26 7.31 11.45
N LYS A 300 -14.60 7.73 10.22
CA LYS A 300 -15.67 8.69 10.00
C LYS A 300 -17.03 8.02 10.21
N ILE A 301 -17.98 8.76 10.76
CA ILE A 301 -19.34 8.28 11.04
C ILE A 301 -20.17 8.30 9.76
N GLU A 302 -20.18 9.44 9.07
CA GLU A 302 -20.98 9.64 7.87
C GLU A 302 -20.38 8.92 6.65
N LEU A 303 -21.20 8.18 5.90
CA LEU A 303 -20.78 7.47 4.69
C LEU A 303 -20.12 8.41 3.67
N LYS A 304 -20.67 9.61 3.46
CA LYS A 304 -20.09 10.62 2.56
C LYS A 304 -18.64 10.94 2.95
N ASP A 305 -18.38 11.21 4.23
CA ASP A 305 -17.05 11.56 4.73
C ASP A 305 -16.06 10.40 4.60
N ARG A 306 -16.53 9.16 4.84
CA ARG A 306 -15.74 7.94 4.59
C ARG A 306 -15.28 7.90 3.14
N LEU A 307 -16.24 8.02 2.21
CA LEU A 307 -15.97 7.95 0.79
C LEU A 307 -15.05 9.07 0.30
N ILE A 308 -15.24 10.30 0.79
CA ILE A 308 -14.35 11.43 0.49
C ILE A 308 -12.90 11.08 0.85
N VAL A 309 -12.65 10.66 2.08
CA VAL A 309 -11.27 10.37 2.54
C VAL A 309 -10.69 9.15 1.83
N LEU A 310 -11.52 8.15 1.51
CA LEU A 310 -11.10 6.96 0.77
C LEU A 310 -10.69 7.30 -0.67
N ILE A 311 -11.48 8.09 -1.40
CA ILE A 311 -11.14 8.56 -2.75
C ILE A 311 -9.90 9.47 -2.71
N TYR A 312 -9.80 10.35 -1.72
CA TYR A 312 -8.60 11.16 -1.48
C TYR A 312 -7.35 10.26 -1.34
N SER A 313 -7.44 9.14 -0.61
CA SER A 313 -6.33 8.18 -0.44
C SER A 313 -5.91 7.49 -1.74
N ILE A 314 -6.85 7.29 -2.67
CA ILE A 314 -6.61 6.72 -4.00
C ILE A 314 -5.92 7.76 -4.89
N LEU A 315 -6.42 9.00 -4.89
CA LEU A 315 -5.86 10.08 -5.69
C LEU A 315 -4.41 10.40 -5.31
N LYS A 316 -4.03 10.28 -4.04
CA LYS A 316 -2.64 10.43 -3.60
C LYS A 316 -1.68 9.43 -4.24
N ILE A 317 -2.16 8.23 -4.58
CA ILE A 317 -1.37 7.23 -5.33
C ILE A 317 -1.37 7.57 -6.82
N GLU A 318 -2.53 7.86 -7.40
CA GLU A 318 -2.68 8.14 -8.84
C GLU A 318 -1.89 9.38 -9.32
N THR A 319 -1.74 10.39 -8.46
CA THR A 319 -1.11 11.67 -8.80
C THR A 319 0.33 11.82 -8.31
N LEU A 320 0.89 10.80 -7.67
CA LEU A 320 2.20 10.91 -7.01
C LEU A 320 3.34 11.39 -7.94
N PHE A 321 3.30 10.94 -9.19
CA PHE A 321 4.29 11.19 -10.23
C PHE A 321 3.73 11.87 -11.47
N TYR A 322 2.43 12.21 -11.47
CA TYR A 322 1.74 12.80 -12.61
C TYR A 322 0.80 13.91 -12.16
N GLU A 323 0.95 15.08 -12.77
CA GLU A 323 -0.03 16.15 -12.66
C GLU A 323 -1.20 15.85 -13.61
N LYS A 324 -2.37 15.62 -13.03
CA LYS A 324 -3.62 15.39 -13.77
C LYS A 324 -4.70 16.23 -13.15
N THR A 325 -5.41 17.00 -13.96
CA THR A 325 -6.62 17.69 -13.50
C THR A 325 -7.83 16.78 -13.54
N TYR A 326 -7.90 15.91 -14.56
CA TYR A 326 -8.99 14.95 -14.77
C TYR A 326 -8.46 13.52 -14.68
N ILE A 327 -9.21 12.62 -14.03
CA ILE A 327 -8.86 11.19 -14.02
C ILE A 327 -10.11 10.30 -13.98
N LYS A 328 -10.13 9.30 -14.86
CA LYS A 328 -11.01 8.13 -14.71
C LYS A 328 -10.27 7.06 -13.91
N LEU A 329 -10.75 6.77 -12.71
CA LEU A 329 -10.15 5.78 -11.83
C LEU A 329 -10.40 4.36 -12.35
N TYR A 330 -9.44 3.45 -12.12
CA TYR A 330 -9.62 2.01 -12.39
C TYR A 330 -10.43 1.30 -11.31
N TYR A 331 -11.17 2.06 -10.51
CA TYR A 331 -11.99 1.58 -9.41
C TYR A 331 -13.46 1.65 -9.81
N LYS A 332 -14.15 0.53 -9.62
CA LYS A 332 -15.61 0.48 -9.67
C LYS A 332 -16.19 0.70 -8.27
N ILE A 333 -17.49 0.96 -8.20
CA ILE A 333 -18.23 1.02 -6.94
C ILE A 333 -18.03 -0.23 -6.07
N GLU A 334 -18.01 -1.41 -6.71
CA GLU A 334 -17.76 -2.66 -6.00
C GLU A 334 -16.35 -2.70 -5.39
N ASP A 335 -15.33 -2.14 -6.06
CA ASP A 335 -13.99 -2.06 -5.48
C ASP A 335 -13.95 -1.16 -4.24
N ILE A 336 -14.66 -0.03 -4.27
CA ILE A 336 -14.79 0.87 -3.12
C ILE A 336 -15.48 0.17 -1.94
N LYS A 337 -16.57 -0.55 -2.22
CA LYS A 337 -17.25 -1.36 -1.21
C LYS A 337 -16.30 -2.39 -0.58
N ASN A 338 -15.53 -3.10 -1.40
CA ASN A 338 -14.59 -4.12 -0.93
C ASN A 338 -13.35 -3.54 -0.24
N MET A 339 -12.99 -2.28 -0.50
CA MET A 339 -12.00 -1.54 0.31
C MET A 339 -12.54 -1.18 1.71
N MET A 340 -13.82 -0.87 1.82
CA MET A 340 -14.46 -0.58 3.11
C MET A 340 -14.69 -1.87 3.91
N HIS A 341 -15.01 -2.96 3.20
CA HIS A 341 -15.26 -4.30 3.76
C HIS A 341 -16.27 -4.25 4.91
N ASP A 342 -17.36 -3.51 4.68
CA ASP A 342 -18.49 -3.39 5.59
C ASP A 342 -19.81 -3.79 4.90
N SER A 343 -20.92 -3.64 5.59
CA SER A 343 -22.25 -4.03 5.09
C SER A 343 -22.93 -2.96 4.23
N THR A 344 -22.25 -1.90 3.84
CA THR A 344 -22.84 -0.81 3.05
C THR A 344 -23.22 -1.31 1.65
N ASP A 345 -24.43 -0.96 1.20
CA ASP A 345 -24.91 -1.35 -0.14
C ASP A 345 -24.27 -0.49 -1.24
N THR A 346 -24.10 -1.07 -2.44
CA THR A 346 -23.51 -0.35 -3.57
C THR A 346 -24.36 0.82 -4.05
N ASN A 347 -25.69 0.77 -3.90
CA ASN A 347 -26.56 1.89 -4.24
C ASN A 347 -26.38 3.06 -3.26
N GLU A 348 -26.20 2.77 -1.96
CA GLU A 348 -25.91 3.79 -0.95
C GLU A 348 -24.57 4.48 -1.21
N ILE A 349 -23.55 3.70 -1.57
CA ILE A 349 -22.23 4.23 -1.99
C ILE A 349 -22.40 5.11 -3.23
N THR A 350 -23.09 4.62 -4.25
CA THR A 350 -23.33 5.35 -5.51
C THR A 350 -24.04 6.68 -5.26
N ASN A 351 -25.12 6.66 -4.48
CA ASN A 351 -25.88 7.87 -4.15
C ASN A 351 -25.05 8.86 -3.32
N SER A 352 -24.21 8.37 -2.41
CA SER A 352 -23.33 9.23 -1.61
C SER A 352 -22.25 9.87 -2.46
N LEU A 353 -21.64 9.12 -3.39
CA LEU A 353 -20.62 9.61 -4.30
C LEU A 353 -21.17 10.67 -5.27
N LYS A 354 -22.38 10.50 -5.81
CA LYS A 354 -23.03 11.49 -6.68
C LYS A 354 -23.25 12.86 -6.01
N ASN A 355 -23.20 12.91 -4.68
CA ASN A 355 -23.34 14.14 -3.89
C ASN A 355 -21.99 14.74 -3.45
N ILE A 356 -20.88 14.25 -4.00
CA ILE A 356 -19.53 14.79 -3.78
C ILE A 356 -19.16 15.64 -5.00
N ASP A 357 -18.71 16.87 -4.76
CA ASP A 357 -18.32 17.78 -5.83
C ASP A 357 -17.07 17.27 -6.56
N TYR A 358 -16.98 17.59 -7.85
CA TYR A 358 -15.89 17.19 -8.75
C TYR A 358 -15.74 15.69 -8.96
N LEU A 359 -16.77 14.90 -8.60
CA LEU A 359 -16.81 13.46 -8.77
C LEU A 359 -18.05 13.05 -9.57
N GLU A 360 -17.83 12.27 -10.62
CA GLU A 360 -18.87 11.66 -11.41
C GLU A 360 -18.75 10.12 -11.41
N ILE A 361 -19.85 9.45 -11.78
CA ILE A 361 -19.89 8.02 -12.00
C ILE A 361 -20.38 7.78 -13.42
N ASP A 362 -19.60 7.05 -14.21
CA ASP A 362 -19.99 6.71 -15.58
C ASP A 362 -21.00 5.54 -15.64
N ASP A 363 -21.53 5.28 -16.84
CA ASP A 363 -22.51 4.20 -17.08
C ASP A 363 -21.99 2.79 -16.74
N SER A 364 -20.66 2.64 -16.62
CA SER A 364 -19.99 1.39 -16.26
C SER A 364 -19.62 1.32 -14.77
N ASN A 365 -20.17 2.24 -13.95
CA ASN A 365 -19.91 2.38 -12.52
C ASN A 365 -18.44 2.66 -12.17
N ASN A 366 -17.68 3.26 -13.09
CA ASN A 366 -16.34 3.76 -12.78
C ASN A 366 -16.42 5.17 -12.21
N ILE A 367 -15.49 5.48 -11.32
CA ILE A 367 -15.40 6.78 -10.67
C ILE A 367 -14.53 7.71 -11.53
N ILE A 368 -15.03 8.91 -11.78
CA ILE A 368 -14.34 9.97 -12.51
C ILE A 368 -14.16 11.16 -11.57
N ILE A 369 -12.95 11.72 -11.53
CA ILE A 369 -12.65 12.97 -10.84
C ILE A 369 -12.39 14.03 -11.90
N GLU A 370 -13.24 15.04 -11.94
CA GLU A 370 -13.22 16.07 -12.98
C GLU A 370 -12.12 17.11 -12.78
N ASP A 371 -11.86 17.45 -11.51
CA ASP A 371 -10.88 18.45 -11.10
C ASP A 371 -10.20 18.04 -9.78
N ILE A 372 -9.05 17.36 -9.90
CA ILE A 372 -8.30 16.81 -8.76
C ILE A 372 -7.79 17.92 -7.84
N ASP A 373 -7.37 19.06 -8.38
CA ASP A 373 -6.84 20.16 -7.56
C ASP A 373 -7.94 20.78 -6.69
N LYS A 374 -9.13 20.99 -7.27
CA LYS A 374 -10.29 21.43 -6.49
C LYS A 374 -10.75 20.36 -5.51
N TYR A 375 -10.76 19.09 -5.90
CA TYR A 375 -11.08 17.99 -4.98
C TYR A 375 -10.14 17.98 -3.77
N PHE A 376 -8.83 18.08 -3.99
CA PHE A 376 -7.86 18.13 -2.91
C PHE A 376 -8.04 19.35 -2.02
N LYS A 377 -8.32 20.53 -2.60
CA LYS A 377 -8.53 21.76 -1.84
C LYS A 377 -9.81 21.72 -1.00
N GLU A 378 -10.92 21.24 -1.58
CA GLU A 378 -12.22 21.17 -0.90
C GLU A 378 -12.17 20.21 0.28
N TYR A 379 -11.53 19.05 0.09
CA TYR A 379 -11.60 17.95 1.03
C TYR A 379 -10.35 17.77 1.90
N GLU A 380 -9.38 18.68 1.84
CA GLU A 380 -8.18 18.64 2.69
C GLU A 380 -8.54 18.55 4.19
N SER A 381 -9.52 19.33 4.63
CA SER A 381 -9.94 19.37 6.04
C SER A 381 -10.51 18.04 6.55
N TYR A 382 -11.08 17.22 5.66
CA TYR A 382 -11.64 15.91 5.99
C TYR A 382 -10.55 14.88 6.34
N THR A 383 -9.32 15.12 5.88
CA THR A 383 -8.18 14.22 6.05
C THR A 383 -7.44 14.41 7.38
N ASN A 384 -7.77 15.45 8.15
CA ASN A 384 -7.09 15.80 9.40
C ASN A 384 -7.51 14.93 10.59
#